data_AF-A0A818V2D7-F1
#
_entry.id   AF-A0A818V2D7-F1
#
_cell.length_a   1.000
_cell.length_b   1.000
_cell.length_c   1.000
_cell.angle_alpha   90.00
_cell.angle_beta   90.00
_cell.angle_gamma   90.00
#
_symmetry.space_group_name_H-M   'P 1'
#
loop_
_entity.id
_entity.type
_entity.pdbx_description
1 polymer ?
#
loop_
_entity_poly.entity_id
_entity_poly.type
_entity_poly.pdbx_seq_one_letter_code
_entity_poly.pdbx_strand_id
1 'polypeptide(L)'
;MANSGIEALKGSWDHVDDENFDEFMKEIGVGWAMRIAAKAVKPRLIISQNDGKWSIKSESTFKTVSYDFTPGVEFNETTPDGREVTTTITFEGNKWVSTTIDKNGKKSVVTRYVDDSGQQMIEMECGSVKARRCTTIDKNGKKSVVTRYVDDSGQQMIEMECGSVKARLWYKRVQ
;
A
#
# COMPACT_ATOMS: atom_id res chain seq x y z
N MET A 1 15.94 -10.28 -15.93
CA MET A 1 14.93 -11.33 -15.66
C MET A 1 13.76 -10.61 -14.99
N ALA A 2 12.53 -10.77 -15.48
CA ALA A 2 11.39 -10.12 -14.83
C ALA A 2 11.16 -10.79 -13.47
N ASN A 3 11.13 -10.02 -12.39
CA ASN A 3 10.81 -10.54 -11.06
C ASN A 3 9.41 -11.17 -11.10
N SER A 4 9.28 -12.42 -10.64
CA SER A 4 8.01 -13.14 -10.56
C SER A 4 7.69 -13.50 -9.11
N GLY A 5 6.40 -13.64 -8.79
CA GLY A 5 5.96 -13.93 -7.42
C GLY A 5 6.22 -12.77 -6.45
N ILE A 6 6.57 -13.08 -5.20
CA ILE A 6 6.78 -12.07 -4.15
C ILE A 6 7.91 -11.08 -4.48
N GLU A 7 8.88 -11.51 -5.29
CA GLU A 7 10.02 -10.71 -5.74
C GLU A 7 9.60 -9.49 -6.56
N ALA A 8 8.41 -9.53 -7.19
CA ALA A 8 7.86 -8.41 -7.94
C ALA A 8 7.62 -7.18 -7.05
N LEU A 9 7.45 -7.36 -5.72
CA LEU A 9 7.29 -6.25 -4.77
C LEU A 9 8.58 -5.45 -4.53
N LYS A 10 9.76 -6.01 -4.85
CA LYS A 10 11.04 -5.31 -4.62
C LYS A 10 11.15 -4.10 -5.56
N GLY A 11 11.64 -2.99 -5.02
CA GLY A 11 11.82 -1.74 -5.76
C GLY A 11 11.20 -0.54 -5.07
N SER A 12 11.13 0.56 -5.81
CA SER A 12 10.58 1.85 -5.36
C SER A 12 9.21 2.10 -5.96
N TRP A 13 8.27 2.50 -5.10
CA TRP A 13 6.87 2.68 -5.41
C TRP A 13 6.41 4.08 -5.00
N ASP A 14 5.97 4.88 -5.96
CA ASP A 14 5.40 6.20 -5.67
C ASP A 14 3.89 6.09 -5.43
N HIS A 15 3.39 6.76 -4.39
CA HIS A 15 1.97 6.82 -4.10
C HIS A 15 1.17 7.51 -5.22
N VAL A 16 0.03 6.91 -5.55
CA VAL A 16 -0.86 7.35 -6.62
C VAL A 16 -2.23 7.75 -6.12
N ASP A 17 -2.93 6.82 -5.46
CA ASP A 17 -4.33 7.01 -5.08
C ASP A 17 -4.71 6.19 -3.84
N ASP A 18 -5.76 6.65 -3.15
CA ASP A 18 -6.32 6.07 -1.94
C ASP A 18 -7.85 5.98 -2.03
N GLU A 19 -8.38 4.81 -1.67
CA GLU A 19 -9.81 4.55 -1.55
C GLU A 19 -10.13 4.13 -0.11
N ASN A 20 -11.07 4.83 0.53
CA ASN A 20 -11.55 4.58 1.89
C ASN A 20 -10.47 4.57 3.00
N PHE A 21 -9.28 5.11 2.74
CA PHE A 21 -8.14 5.08 3.66
C PHE A 21 -8.41 5.79 5.00
N ASP A 22 -9.22 6.86 4.99
CA ASP A 22 -9.62 7.58 6.22
C ASP A 22 -10.47 6.71 7.16
N GLU A 23 -11.46 6.00 6.61
CA GLU A 23 -12.31 5.11 7.40
C GLU A 23 -11.51 3.92 7.93
N PHE A 24 -10.58 3.36 7.15
CA PHE A 24 -9.68 2.33 7.67
C PHE A 24 -8.84 2.85 8.83
N MET A 25 -8.22 4.03 8.69
CA MET A 25 -7.44 4.63 9.77
C MET A 25 -8.28 4.90 11.02
N LYS A 26 -9.52 5.39 10.84
CA LYS A 26 -10.47 5.60 11.93
C LYS A 26 -10.82 4.27 12.61
N GLU A 27 -11.08 3.23 11.84
CA GLU A 27 -11.44 1.90 12.34
C GLU A 27 -10.31 1.29 13.18
N ILE A 28 -9.05 1.40 12.77
CA ILE A 28 -7.90 0.93 13.57
C ILE A 28 -7.53 1.86 14.75
N GLY A 29 -8.30 2.94 14.96
CA GLY A 29 -8.15 3.83 16.11
C GLY A 29 -7.22 5.03 15.92
N VAL A 30 -6.81 5.37 14.70
CA VAL A 30 -5.97 6.55 14.43
C VAL A 30 -6.76 7.83 14.71
N GLY A 31 -6.20 8.73 15.51
CA GLY A 31 -6.81 10.02 15.84
C GLY A 31 -6.99 10.95 14.62
N TRP A 32 -8.04 11.78 14.64
CA TRP A 32 -8.47 12.61 13.51
C TRP A 32 -7.37 13.49 12.90
N ALA A 33 -6.56 14.16 13.72
CA ALA A 33 -5.47 15.01 13.24
C ALA A 33 -4.41 14.22 12.45
N MET A 34 -4.04 13.02 12.91
CA MET A 34 -3.11 12.15 12.20
C MET A 34 -3.69 11.62 10.89
N ARG A 35 -5.00 11.38 10.83
CA ARG A 35 -5.65 10.96 9.58
C ARG A 35 -5.61 12.06 8.51
N ILE A 36 -5.84 13.31 8.90
CA ILE A 36 -5.70 14.46 7.98
C ILE A 36 -4.26 14.54 7.46
N ALA A 37 -3.27 14.47 8.34
CA ALA A 37 -1.87 14.50 7.95
C ALA A 37 -1.53 13.32 7.01
N ALA A 38 -1.93 12.10 7.36
CA ALA A 38 -1.63 10.90 6.57
C ALA A 38 -2.22 10.94 5.16
N LYS A 39 -3.41 11.52 4.96
CA LYS A 39 -4.02 11.72 3.63
C LYS A 39 -3.32 12.79 2.80
N ALA A 40 -2.70 13.77 3.44
CA ALA A 40 -1.98 14.84 2.74
C ALA A 40 -0.60 14.37 2.25
N VAL A 41 -0.04 13.31 2.85
CA VAL A 41 1.27 12.78 2.50
C VAL A 41 1.18 11.83 1.30
N LYS A 42 2.08 11.99 0.33
CA LYS A 42 2.23 11.09 -0.82
C LYS A 42 3.58 10.37 -0.71
N PRO A 43 3.68 9.29 0.09
CA PRO A 43 4.96 8.68 0.39
C PRO A 43 5.50 7.88 -0.79
N ARG A 44 6.82 7.71 -0.82
CA ARG A 44 7.53 6.74 -1.64
C ARG A 44 7.85 5.52 -0.78
N LEU A 45 7.39 4.34 -1.19
CA LEU A 45 7.72 3.07 -0.53
C LEU A 45 8.89 2.41 -1.24
N ILE A 46 9.89 1.98 -0.49
CA ILE A 46 11.06 1.26 -0.99
C ILE A 46 11.08 -0.09 -0.30
N ILE A 47 11.00 -1.17 -1.07
CA ILE A 47 11.03 -2.55 -0.58
C ILE A 47 12.30 -3.22 -1.08
N SER A 48 13.08 -3.76 -0.16
CA SER A 48 14.29 -4.51 -0.45
C SER A 48 14.35 -5.79 0.36
N GLN A 49 15.24 -6.69 -0.04
CA GLN A 49 15.51 -7.92 0.69
C GLN A 49 17.00 -8.21 0.60
N ASN A 50 17.57 -8.65 1.72
CA ASN A 50 18.95 -9.05 1.83
C ASN A 50 19.02 -10.33 2.68
N ASP A 51 19.59 -11.40 2.14
CA ASP A 51 19.82 -12.68 2.84
C ASP A 51 18.61 -13.22 3.63
N GLY A 52 17.41 -13.13 3.04
CA GLY A 52 16.15 -13.62 3.62
C GLY A 52 15.44 -12.62 4.53
N LYS A 53 16.12 -11.53 4.93
CA LYS A 53 15.54 -10.44 5.71
C LYS A 53 14.97 -9.37 4.77
N TRP A 54 13.71 -9.02 4.97
CA TRP A 54 13.03 -8.00 4.17
C TRP A 54 13.01 -6.67 4.89
N SER A 55 13.11 -5.59 4.11
CA SER A 55 13.09 -4.22 4.60
C SER A 55 12.06 -3.43 3.81
N ILE A 56 11.29 -2.61 4.52
CA ILE A 56 10.39 -1.62 3.91
C ILE A 56 10.69 -0.26 4.50
N LYS A 57 10.81 0.73 3.61
CA LYS A 57 11.05 2.12 3.94
C LYS A 57 9.98 2.99 3.30
N SER A 58 9.30 3.81 4.09
CA SER A 58 8.34 4.80 3.65
C SER A 58 8.96 6.18 3.81
N GLU A 59 9.27 6.85 2.70
CA GLU A 59 9.82 8.19 2.65
C GLU A 59 8.72 9.20 2.32
N SER A 60 8.68 10.31 3.06
CA SER A 60 7.80 11.44 2.76
C SER A 60 8.51 12.76 3.03
N THR A 61 7.93 13.89 2.60
CA THR A 61 8.45 15.23 2.90
C THR A 61 8.52 15.53 4.41
N PHE A 62 7.78 14.81 5.24
CA PHE A 62 7.68 15.06 6.68
C PHE A 62 8.50 14.08 7.51
N LYS A 63 8.45 12.79 7.18
CA LYS A 63 9.11 11.75 7.97
C LYS A 63 9.44 10.54 7.11
N THR A 64 10.60 9.95 7.39
CA THR A 64 10.98 8.64 6.88
C THR A 64 10.80 7.62 8.00
N VAL A 65 10.12 6.52 7.70
CA VAL A 65 9.92 5.39 8.62
C VAL A 65 10.37 4.12 7.91
N SER A 66 11.09 3.25 8.59
CA SER A 66 11.50 1.95 8.05
C SER A 66 11.46 0.88 9.12
N TYR A 67 11.20 -0.35 8.70
CA TYR A 67 11.35 -1.52 9.55
C TYR A 67 11.83 -2.70 8.72
N ASP A 68 12.46 -3.65 9.41
CA ASP A 68 12.85 -4.92 8.84
C ASP A 68 12.04 -6.05 9.48
N PHE A 69 11.84 -7.13 8.74
CA PHE A 69 11.15 -8.31 9.25
C PHE A 69 11.64 -9.57 8.55
N THR A 70 11.34 -10.70 9.19
CA THR A 70 11.49 -12.03 8.62
C THR A 70 10.10 -12.62 8.43
N PRO A 71 9.74 -13.13 7.24
CA PRO A 71 8.43 -13.73 7.01
C PRO A 71 8.15 -14.86 8.01
N GLY A 72 6.93 -14.89 8.56
CA GLY A 72 6.48 -15.87 9.55
C GLY A 72 6.94 -15.59 10.99
N VAL A 73 7.76 -14.56 11.22
CA VAL A 73 8.22 -14.19 12.56
C VAL A 73 7.42 -12.99 13.06
N GLU A 74 6.82 -13.15 14.22
CA GLU A 74 6.08 -12.10 14.91
C GLU A 74 7.03 -11.08 15.54
N PHE A 75 6.65 -9.79 15.51
CA PHE A 75 7.38 -8.72 16.17
C PHE A 75 6.45 -7.65 16.73
N ASN A 76 6.90 -6.98 17.78
CA ASN A 76 6.20 -5.83 18.36
C ASN A 76 6.65 -4.55 17.67
N GLU A 77 5.71 -3.70 17.31
CA GLU A 77 5.99 -2.38 16.77
C GLU A 77 5.15 -1.30 17.47
N THR A 78 5.73 -0.12 17.59
CA THR A 78 4.99 1.08 17.95
C THR A 78 4.69 1.84 16.67
N THR A 79 3.41 1.91 16.31
CA THR A 79 2.98 2.59 15.10
C THR A 79 3.27 4.10 15.20
N PRO A 80 3.36 4.84 14.07
CA PRO A 80 3.64 6.28 14.11
C PRO A 80 2.64 7.11 14.93
N ASP A 81 1.42 6.61 15.10
CA ASP A 81 0.37 7.21 15.93
C ASP A 81 0.39 6.74 17.41
N GLY A 82 1.44 6.01 17.82
CA GLY A 82 1.70 5.64 19.21
C GLY A 82 0.98 4.39 19.71
N ARG A 83 0.35 3.60 18.83
CA ARG A 83 -0.26 2.32 19.21
C ARG A 83 0.81 1.25 19.28
N GLU A 84 0.78 0.49 20.36
CA GLU A 84 1.55 -0.75 20.49
C GLU A 84 0.74 -1.88 19.85
N VAL A 85 1.37 -2.55 18.89
CA VAL A 85 0.75 -3.64 18.15
C VAL A 85 1.75 -4.76 17.95
N THR A 86 1.22 -5.95 17.73
CA THR A 86 1.97 -7.14 17.36
C THR A 86 1.68 -7.46 15.90
N THR A 87 2.72 -7.54 15.08
CA THR A 87 2.61 -7.71 13.63
C THR A 87 3.33 -8.99 13.20
N THR A 88 2.66 -9.78 12.37
CA THR A 88 3.21 -10.96 11.70
C THR A 88 3.02 -10.80 10.21
N ILE A 89 4.09 -11.01 9.44
CA ILE A 89 4.08 -10.87 7.99
C ILE A 89 4.32 -12.23 7.35
N THR A 90 3.43 -12.66 6.46
CA THR A 90 3.55 -13.91 5.72
C THR A 90 3.48 -13.68 4.21
N PHE A 91 4.01 -14.62 3.44
CA PHE A 91 3.91 -14.61 1.99
C PHE A 91 2.97 -15.72 1.52
N GLU A 92 1.91 -15.34 0.82
CA GLU A 92 0.89 -16.23 0.27
C GLU A 92 0.92 -16.11 -1.26
N GLY A 93 1.72 -16.98 -1.89
CA GLY A 93 1.97 -16.92 -3.34
C GLY A 93 2.71 -15.63 -3.73
N ASN A 94 2.04 -14.74 -4.47
CA ASN A 94 2.57 -13.43 -4.87
C ASN A 94 2.14 -12.29 -3.93
N LYS A 95 1.48 -12.60 -2.82
CA LYS A 95 0.95 -11.62 -1.88
C LYS A 95 1.79 -11.59 -0.61
N TRP A 96 2.13 -10.39 -0.17
CA TRP A 96 2.60 -10.12 1.18
C TRP A 96 1.40 -9.81 2.06
N VAL A 97 1.17 -10.57 3.11
CA VAL A 97 0.07 -10.38 4.06
C VAL A 97 0.63 -9.97 5.42
N SER A 98 0.36 -8.74 5.83
CA SER A 98 0.65 -8.23 7.17
C SER A 98 -0.59 -8.38 8.04
N THR A 99 -0.52 -9.19 9.09
CA THR A 99 -1.54 -9.26 10.13
C THR A 99 -1.05 -8.50 11.36
N THR A 100 -1.83 -7.53 11.82
CA THR A 100 -1.52 -6.71 12.99
C THR A 100 -2.64 -6.88 14.02
N ILE A 101 -2.27 -7.08 15.28
CA ILE A 101 -3.18 -7.20 16.42
C ILE A 101 -2.84 -6.10 17.42
N ASP A 102 -3.84 -5.29 17.80
CA ASP A 102 -3.66 -4.27 18.84
C ASP A 102 -3.74 -4.85 20.25
N LYS A 103 -3.39 -4.04 21.26
CA LYS A 103 -3.47 -4.41 22.68
C LYS A 103 -4.87 -4.87 23.16
N ASN A 104 -5.94 -4.55 22.42
CA ASN A 104 -7.32 -4.94 22.73
C ASN A 104 -7.75 -6.18 21.95
N GLY A 105 -6.85 -6.81 21.18
CA GLY A 105 -7.14 -7.97 20.35
C GLY A 105 -7.78 -7.63 18.99
N LYS A 106 -7.86 -6.35 18.61
CA LYS A 106 -8.41 -5.94 17.32
C LYS A 106 -7.42 -6.29 16.21
N LYS A 107 -7.88 -7.11 15.27
CA LYS A 107 -7.11 -7.54 14.10
C LYS A 107 -7.32 -6.60 12.91
N SER A 108 -6.24 -6.21 12.26
CA SER A 108 -6.23 -5.60 10.93
C SER A 108 -5.31 -6.38 9.99
N VAL A 109 -5.66 -6.43 8.71
CA VAL A 109 -4.87 -7.12 7.68
C VAL A 109 -4.53 -6.13 6.57
N VAL A 110 -3.27 -6.14 6.14
CA VAL A 110 -2.79 -5.36 4.99
C VAL A 110 -2.15 -6.31 3.99
N THR A 111 -2.72 -6.41 2.80
CA THR A 111 -2.26 -7.28 1.73
C THR A 111 -1.59 -6.45 0.63
N ARG A 112 -0.37 -6.80 0.24
CA ARG A 112 0.39 -6.13 -0.82
C ARG A 112 0.71 -7.10 -1.94
N TYR A 113 0.49 -6.68 -3.18
CA TYR A 113 0.84 -7.48 -4.36
C TYR A 113 1.07 -6.56 -5.56
N VAL A 114 1.69 -7.10 -6.60
CA VAL A 114 1.79 -6.41 -7.90
C VAL A 114 0.75 -7.01 -8.84
N ASP A 115 -0.10 -6.17 -9.41
CA ASP A 115 -1.12 -6.60 -10.38
C ASP A 115 -0.51 -6.80 -11.79
N ASP A 116 -1.32 -7.32 -12.72
CA ASP A 116 -0.87 -7.61 -14.10
C ASP A 116 -0.45 -6.35 -14.88
N SER A 117 -0.81 -5.15 -14.40
CA SER A 117 -0.38 -3.88 -14.99
C SER A 117 1.00 -3.42 -14.50
N GLY A 118 1.56 -4.10 -13.50
CA GLY A 118 2.81 -3.71 -12.83
C GLY A 118 2.62 -2.64 -11.75
N GLN A 119 1.40 -2.46 -11.23
CA GLN A 119 1.10 -1.56 -10.10
C GLN A 119 1.12 -2.34 -8.79
N GLN A 120 1.65 -1.74 -7.74
CA GLN A 120 1.53 -2.32 -6.41
C GLN A 120 0.20 -1.88 -5.82
N MET A 121 -0.56 -2.90 -5.45
CA MET A 121 -1.84 -2.78 -4.78
C MET A 121 -1.62 -3.06 -3.30
N ILE A 122 -2.20 -2.22 -2.46
CA ILE A 122 -2.23 -2.35 -1.01
C ILE A 122 -3.69 -2.38 -0.60
N GLU A 123 -4.19 -3.54 -0.20
CA GLU A 123 -5.54 -3.73 0.31
C GLU A 123 -5.49 -3.77 1.84
N MET A 124 -6.41 -3.07 2.49
CA MET A 124 -6.43 -2.87 3.93
C MET A 124 -7.81 -3.25 4.47
N GLU A 125 -7.85 -4.10 5.49
CA GLU A 125 -9.08 -4.59 6.09
C GLU A 125 -9.01 -4.53 7.61
N CYS A 126 -10.09 -4.05 8.24
CA CYS A 126 -10.28 -4.13 9.68
C CYS A 126 -11.78 -4.15 10.01
N GLY A 127 -12.25 -5.17 10.72
CA GLY A 127 -13.69 -5.36 10.95
C GLY A 127 -14.45 -5.46 9.61
N SER A 128 -15.46 -4.61 9.42
CA SER A 128 -16.22 -4.50 8.16
C SER A 128 -15.63 -3.48 7.18
N VAL A 129 -14.58 -2.75 7.55
CA VAL A 129 -13.99 -1.69 6.72
C VAL A 129 -12.94 -2.28 5.78
N LYS A 130 -13.07 -1.93 4.50
CA LYS A 130 -12.09 -2.22 3.45
C LYS A 130 -11.61 -0.92 2.82
N ALA A 131 -10.32 -0.83 2.56
CA ALA A 131 -9.66 0.29 1.92
C ALA A 131 -8.59 -0.20 0.96
N ARG A 132 -8.20 0.66 0.02
CA ARG A 132 -7.19 0.33 -1.00
C ARG A 132 -6.27 1.50 -1.22
N ARG A 133 -5.00 1.22 -1.48
CA ARG A 133 -3.98 2.18 -1.90
C ARG A 133 -3.24 1.62 -3.10
N CYS A 134 -3.04 2.45 -4.12
CA CYS A 134 -2.32 2.10 -5.33
C CYS A 134 -1.00 2.87 -5.40
N THR A 135 0.07 2.19 -5.82
CA THR A 135 1.40 2.77 -6.03
C THR A 135 2.02 2.25 -7.34
N THR A 136 2.94 3.00 -7.94
CA THR A 136 3.57 2.67 -9.24
C THR A 136 5.08 2.53 -9.12
N ILE A 137 5.69 1.60 -9.87
CA ILE A 137 7.15 1.45 -9.95
C ILE A 137 7.78 2.71 -10.54
N ASP A 138 8.73 3.30 -9.84
CA ASP A 138 9.56 4.37 -10.38
C ASP A 138 10.53 3.80 -11.43
N LYS A 139 10.19 3.94 -12.73
CA LYS A 139 10.98 3.38 -13.83
C LYS A 139 12.11 4.30 -14.30
N ASN A 140 12.12 5.59 -13.93
CA ASN A 140 12.99 6.62 -14.53
C ASN A 140 13.14 7.93 -13.70
N GLY A 141 12.81 7.94 -12.41
CA GLY A 141 12.71 9.16 -11.59
C GLY A 141 11.55 10.09 -12.00
N LYS A 142 10.71 9.67 -12.97
CA LYS A 142 9.62 10.47 -13.51
C LYS A 142 8.30 9.97 -12.93
N LYS A 143 7.78 10.75 -11.98
CA LYS A 143 6.50 10.50 -11.30
C LYS A 143 5.40 10.28 -12.32
N SER A 144 4.84 9.07 -12.32
CA SER A 144 3.64 8.75 -13.07
C SER A 144 2.51 8.44 -12.09
N VAL A 145 1.39 9.16 -12.19
CA VAL A 145 0.22 8.97 -11.34
C VAL A 145 -0.79 8.20 -12.18
N VAL A 146 -1.21 7.02 -11.75
CA VAL A 146 -2.25 6.24 -12.45
C VAL A 146 -3.50 6.10 -11.60
N THR A 147 -4.42 7.05 -11.71
CA THR A 147 -5.68 7.01 -10.97
C THR A 147 -6.69 6.13 -11.71
N ARG A 148 -7.28 5.17 -11.01
CA ARG A 148 -8.33 4.29 -11.56
C ARG A 148 -9.66 4.61 -10.89
N TYR A 149 -10.63 5.01 -11.70
CA TYR A 149 -12.02 5.21 -11.28
C TYR A 149 -12.84 4.00 -11.74
N VAL A 150 -13.73 3.51 -10.88
CA VAL A 150 -14.76 2.53 -11.24
C VAL A 150 -16.08 3.10 -10.74
N ASP A 151 -17.06 3.25 -11.63
CA ASP A 151 -18.40 3.72 -11.24
C ASP A 151 -19.33 2.55 -10.88
N ASP A 152 -20.53 2.87 -10.37
CA ASP A 152 -21.54 1.90 -9.97
C ASP A 152 -22.05 1.02 -11.13
N SER A 153 -21.79 1.41 -12.38
CA SER A 153 -22.11 0.61 -13.58
C SER A 153 -21.00 -0.37 -13.96
N GLY A 154 -19.87 -0.36 -13.24
CA GLY A 154 -18.70 -1.17 -13.52
C GLY A 154 -17.86 -0.64 -14.70
N GLN A 155 -18.10 0.60 -15.15
CA GLN A 155 -17.25 1.27 -16.13
C GLN A 155 -15.95 1.70 -15.44
N GLN A 156 -14.81 1.39 -16.06
CA GLN A 156 -13.51 1.76 -15.54
C GLN A 156 -12.91 2.91 -16.35
N MET A 157 -12.33 3.88 -15.67
CA MET A 157 -11.53 4.93 -16.26
C MET A 157 -10.14 4.88 -15.64
N ILE A 158 -9.12 4.82 -16.48
CA ILE A 158 -7.73 4.91 -16.04
C ILE A 158 -7.18 6.23 -16.53
N GLU A 159 -6.87 7.13 -15.61
CA GLU A 159 -6.13 8.36 -15.87
C GLU A 159 -4.66 8.12 -15.55
N MET A 160 -3.79 8.30 -16.53
CA MET A 160 -2.34 8.21 -16.38
C MET A 160 -1.74 9.60 -16.60
N GLU A 161 -1.08 10.14 -15.58
CA GLU A 161 -0.32 11.38 -15.66
C GLU A 161 1.18 11.08 -15.60
N CYS A 162 1.98 11.70 -16.46
CA CYS A 162 3.45 11.60 -16.44
C CYS A 162 4.07 12.97 -16.78
N GLY A 163 4.49 13.72 -15.76
CA GLY A 163 4.89 15.12 -15.93
C GLY A 163 3.74 16.01 -16.40
N SER A 164 3.88 16.70 -17.54
CA SER A 164 2.82 17.51 -18.16
C SER A 164 1.86 16.72 -19.05
N VAL A 165 2.10 15.42 -19.25
CA VAL A 165 1.30 14.57 -20.13
C VAL A 165 0.19 13.88 -19.32
N LYS A 166 -1.06 14.01 -19.76
CA LYS A 166 -2.20 13.26 -19.24
C LYS A 166 -2.79 12.38 -20.33
N ALA A 167 -3.00 11.12 -20.04
CA ALA A 167 -3.72 10.17 -20.88
C ALA A 167 -4.91 9.60 -20.11
N ARG A 168 -6.07 9.45 -20.76
CA ARG A 168 -7.27 8.85 -20.18
C ARG A 168 -7.71 7.69 -21.04
N LEU A 169 -7.90 6.54 -20.42
CA LEU A 169 -8.41 5.33 -21.05
C LEU A 169 -9.76 4.99 -20.43
N TRP A 170 -10.75 4.72 -21.27
CA TRP A 170 -12.09 4.33 -20.85
C TRP A 170 -12.33 2.88 -21.22
N TYR A 171 -12.73 2.08 -20.25
CA TYR A 171 -13.05 0.67 -20.41
C TYR A 171 -14.50 0.46 -20.02
N LYS A 172 -15.26 -0.11 -20.94
CA LYS A 172 -16.61 -0.60 -20.66
C LYS A 172 -16.54 -2.10 -20.45
N ARG A 173 -17.11 -2.58 -19.35
CA ARG A 173 -17.29 -4.02 -19.14
C ARG A 173 -18.19 -4.55 -20.25
N VAL A 174 -17.68 -5.46 -21.06
CA VAL A 174 -18.49 -6.23 -22.01
C VAL A 174 -18.90 -7.51 -21.28
N GLN A 175 -20.21 -7.75 -21.19
CA GLN A 175 -20.76 -9.03 -20.72
C GLN A 175 -20.48 -10.13 -21.73
#